data_AF-A0A1F4XF91-F1
#
_entry.id   AF-A0A1F4XF91-F1
#
_cell.length_a   1.000
_cell.length_b   1.000
_cell.length_c   1.000
_cell.angle_alpha   90.00
_cell.angle_beta   90.00
_cell.angle_gamma   90.00
#
_symmetry.space_group_name_H-M   'P 1'
#
loop_
_entity.id
_entity.type
_entity.pdbx_description
1 polymer ?
#
loop_
_entity_poly.entity_id
_entity_poly.type
_entity_poly.pdbx_seq_one_letter_code
_entity_poly.pdbx_strand_id
1 'polypeptide(L)' 'MFNTVCINSVGLILDIIAGLMLWKYGLPENINRKGEQALLLEGIDEAEKRKAKKYDSYSKIAVILLVIGFFLQLISNYI' A
#
# COMPACT_ATOMS: atom_id res chain seq x y z
N MET A 1 8.25 -8.16 29.55
CA MET A 1 9.05 -7.09 28.94
C MET A 1 9.61 -7.49 27.56
N PHE A 2 10.27 -8.65 27.39
CA PHE A 2 10.79 -9.06 26.07
C PHE A 2 9.71 -9.37 25.01
N ASN A 3 8.62 -10.05 25.39
CA ASN A 3 7.58 -10.45 24.42
C ASN A 3 6.86 -9.28 23.77
N THR A 4 6.61 -8.21 24.52
CA THR A 4 5.96 -6.99 24.00
C THR A 4 6.85 -6.25 23.01
N VAL A 5 8.14 -6.10 23.32
CA VAL A 5 9.10 -5.46 22.39
C VAL A 5 9.17 -6.21 21.06
N CYS A 6 9.11 -7.55 21.08
CA CYS A 6 9.08 -8.36 19.86
C CYS A 6 7.81 -8.12 19.04
N ILE A 7 6.62 -8.13 19.67
CA ILE A 7 5.34 -7.92 18.97
C ILE A 7 5.27 -6.51 18.37
N ASN A 8 5.69 -5.50 19.13
CA ASN A 8 5.74 -4.11 18.66
C ASN A 8 6.70 -3.97 17.46
N SER A 9 7.90 -4.54 17.56
CA SER A 9 8.91 -4.50 16.48
C SER A 9 8.40 -5.20 15.20
N VAL A 10 7.70 -6.33 15.33
CA VAL A 10 7.09 -7.02 14.18
C VAL A 10 5.99 -6.16 13.54
N GLY A 11 5.13 -5.53 14.35
CA GLY A 11 4.11 -4.61 13.84
C GLY A 11 4.73 -3.42 13.11
N LEU A 12 5.83 -2.85 13.63
CA LEU A 12 6.54 -1.74 13.00
C LEU A 12 7.18 -2.12 11.66
N ILE A 13 7.78 -3.31 11.56
CA ILE A 13 8.32 -3.81 10.29
C ILE A 13 7.19 -4.01 9.27
N LEU A 14 6.05 -4.54 9.69
CA LEU A 14 4.85 -4.70 8.85
C LEU A 14 4.37 -3.35 8.29
N ASP A 15 4.28 -2.34 9.14
CA ASP A 15 3.85 -0.98 8.74
C ASP A 15 4.82 -0.36 7.73
N ILE A 16 6.13 -0.54 7.93
CA ILE A 16 7.16 -0.05 6.98
C ILE A 16 6.98 -0.73 5.62
N ILE A 17 6.85 -2.06 5.60
CA ILE A 17 6.65 -2.81 4.35
C ILE A 17 5.35 -2.38 3.67
N ALA A 18 4.28 -2.23 4.44
CA ALA A 18 3.00 -1.76 3.93
C ALA A 18 3.09 -0.36 3.33
N GLY A 19 3.79 0.57 4.00
CA GLY A 19 4.05 1.92 3.49
C GLY A 19 4.84 1.91 2.18
N LEU A 20 5.88 1.07 2.06
CA LEU A 20 6.64 0.89 0.83
C LEU A 20 5.78 0.32 -0.31
N MET A 21 4.90 -0.63 0.00
CA MET A 21 3.97 -1.18 -0.97
C MET A 21 2.94 -0.14 -1.41
N LEU A 22 2.38 0.65 -0.49
CA LEU A 22 1.46 1.75 -0.83
C LEU A 22 2.15 2.81 -1.69
N TRP A 23 3.40 3.17 -1.37
CA TRP A 23 4.15 4.12 -2.16
C TRP A 23 4.37 3.63 -3.59
N LYS A 24 4.65 2.33 -3.76
CA LYS A 24 4.90 1.74 -5.08
C LYS A 24 3.64 1.41 -5.87
N TYR A 25 2.56 1.00 -5.21
CA TYR A 25 1.37 0.40 -5.85
C TYR A 25 0.06 1.15 -5.59
N GLY A 26 0.01 1.99 -4.54
CA GLY A 26 -1.22 2.65 -4.08
C GLY A 26 -1.44 4.07 -4.61
N LEU A 27 -0.42 4.70 -5.19
CA LEU A 27 -0.62 5.95 -5.91
C LEU A 27 -1.24 5.65 -7.29
N PRO A 28 -2.42 6.19 -7.61
CA PRO A 28 -2.97 6.09 -8.96
C PRO A 28 -1.97 6.68 -9.96
N GLU A 29 -1.75 5.96 -11.06
CA GLU A 29 -0.81 6.30 -12.12
C GLU A 29 -1.13 7.73 -12.60
N ASN A 30 -0.23 8.67 -12.29
CA ASN A 30 -0.27 10.08 -12.68
C ASN A 30 -1.63 10.78 -12.56
N ILE A 31 -1.99 11.23 -11.34
CA ILE A 31 -2.69 12.53 -11.27
C ILE A 31 -1.73 13.52 -11.93
N ASN A 32 -2.06 13.97 -13.13
CA ASN A 32 -1.21 14.89 -13.88
C ASN A 32 -1.07 16.19 -13.07
N ARG A 33 0.01 16.28 -12.29
CA ARG A 33 0.30 17.47 -11.45
C ARG A 33 0.62 18.71 -12.29
N LYS A 34 0.79 18.54 -13.61
CA LYS A 34 0.97 19.63 -14.58
C LYS A 34 -0.35 20.10 -15.20
N GLY A 35 -1.46 19.40 -14.99
CA GLY A 35 -2.78 19.78 -15.53
C GLY A 35 -2.96 19.54 -17.03
N GLU A 36 -2.06 18.79 -17.68
CA GLU A 36 -2.15 18.55 -19.12
C GLU A 36 -3.24 17.49 -19.41
N GLN A 37 -4.25 17.88 -20.18
CA GLN A 37 -5.23 16.93 -20.73
C GLN A 37 -4.61 16.25 -21.94
N ALA A 38 -4.14 15.00 -21.75
CA ALA A 38 -3.79 14.16 -22.89
C ALA A 38 -5.09 13.73 -23.58
N LEU A 39 -5.25 14.08 -24.86
CA LEU A 39 -6.28 13.51 -25.74
C LEU A 39 -5.98 12.02 -25.89
N LEU A 40 -6.69 11.19 -25.12
CA LEU A 40 -6.67 9.73 -25.26
C LEU A 40 -7.33 9.39 -26.60
N LEU A 41 -6.52 9.07 -27.61
CA LEU A 41 -7.00 8.32 -28.78
C LEU A 41 -7.64 7.02 -28.26
N GLU A 42 -8.89 6.78 -28.63
CA GLU A 42 -9.70 5.62 -28.20
C GLU A 42 -9.03 4.30 -28.60
N GLY A 43 -8.10 3.83 -27.77
CA GLY A 43 -7.48 2.52 -27.85
C GLY A 43 -7.29 2.03 -26.44
N ILE A 44 -8.12 1.08 -26.01
CA ILE A 44 -7.93 0.43 -24.70
C ILE A 44 -6.70 -0.46 -24.82
N ASP A 45 -5.58 -0.04 -24.23
CA ASP A 45 -4.45 -0.92 -24.04
C ASP A 45 -4.77 -1.94 -22.93
N GLU A 46 -5.16 -3.14 -23.35
CA GLU A 46 -5.44 -4.26 -22.45
C GLU A 46 -4.22 -4.67 -21.61
N ALA A 47 -2.98 -4.34 -22.01
CA ALA A 47 -1.78 -4.57 -21.20
C ALA A 47 -1.68 -3.59 -20.02
N GLU A 48 -1.91 -2.29 -20.25
CA GLU A 48 -1.96 -1.28 -19.17
C GLU A 48 -3.09 -1.58 -18.19
N LYS A 49 -4.29 -1.92 -18.69
CA LYS A 49 -5.44 -2.28 -17.85
C LYS A 49 -5.15 -3.45 -16.91
N ARG A 50 -4.44 -4.47 -17.40
CA ARG A 50 -4.01 -5.62 -16.57
C ARG A 50 -2.98 -5.23 -15.53
N LYS A 51 -2.06 -4.32 -15.86
CA LYS A 51 -1.07 -3.79 -14.92
C LYS A 51 -1.75 -2.98 -13.82
N ALA A 52 -2.67 -2.09 -14.17
CA ALA A 52 -3.46 -1.30 -13.21
C ALA A 52 -4.21 -2.20 -12.22
N LYS A 53 -4.89 -3.25 -12.70
CA LYS A 53 -5.63 -4.18 -11.82
C LYS A 53 -4.73 -4.91 -10.80
N LYS A 54 -3.48 -5.23 -11.19
CA LYS A 54 -2.50 -5.81 -10.27
C LYS A 54 -2.07 -4.78 -9.21
N TYR A 55 -1.81 -3.55 -9.62
CA TYR A 55 -1.42 -2.46 -8.72
C TYR A 55 -2.51 -2.16 -7.70
N ASP A 56 -3.78 -2.09 -8.12
CA ASP A 56 -4.93 -1.95 -7.22
C ASP A 56 -5.01 -3.08 -6.19
N SER A 57 -4.73 -4.32 -6.62
CA SER A 57 -4.74 -5.48 -5.73
C SER A 57 -3.60 -5.41 -4.70
N TYR A 58 -2.38 -5.06 -5.14
CA TYR A 58 -1.24 -4.89 -4.24
C TYR A 58 -1.43 -3.71 -3.28
N SER A 59 -2.05 -2.61 -3.72
CA SER A 59 -2.45 -1.48 -2.88
C SER A 59 -3.38 -1.93 -1.76
N LYS A 60 -4.43 -2.70 -2.08
CA LYS A 60 -5.37 -3.23 -1.08
C LYS A 60 -4.67 -4.14 -0.06
N ILE A 61 -3.79 -5.02 -0.52
CA ILE A 61 -2.99 -5.89 0.36
C ILE A 61 -2.11 -5.05 1.28
N ALA A 62 -1.49 -3.98 0.77
CA ALA A 62 -0.68 -3.07 1.56
C ALA A 62 -1.50 -2.38 2.66
N VAL A 63 -2.71 -1.89 2.35
CA VAL A 63 -3.60 -1.32 3.37
C VAL A 63 -3.95 -2.33 4.46
N ILE A 64 -4.29 -3.56 4.08
CA ILE A 64 -4.60 -4.63 5.04
C ILE A 64 -3.39 -4.91 5.94
N LEU A 65 -2.19 -4.98 5.36
CA LEU A 65 -0.95 -5.22 6.10
C LEU A 65 -0.66 -4.11 7.11
N LEU A 66 -0.87 -2.85 6.72
CA LEU A 66 -0.71 -1.68 7.59
C LEU A 66 -1.69 -1.71 8.76
N VAL A 67 -2.96 -2.04 8.49
CA VAL A 67 -3.97 -2.15 9.54
C VAL A 67 -3.57 -3.25 10.54
N ILE A 68 -3.13 -4.41 10.06
CA ILE A 68 -2.69 -5.51 10.92
C ILE A 68 -1.44 -5.14 11.74
N GLY A 69 -0.45 -4.50 11.13
CA GLY A 69 0.78 -4.04 11.81
C GLY A 69 0.48 -3.07 12.95
N PHE A 70 -0.38 -2.09 12.68
CA PHE A 70 -0.86 -1.15 13.68
C PHE A 70 -1.66 -1.83 14.81
N PHE A 71 -2.51 -2.80 14.49
CA PHE A 71 -3.24 -3.57 15.51
C PHE A 71 -2.28 -4.40 16.40
N LEU A 72 -1.25 -4.99 15.83
CA LEU A 72 -0.20 -5.69 16.58
C LEU A 72 0.52 -4.76 17.56
N GLN A 73 0.89 -3.55 17.11
CA GLN A 73 1.47 -2.53 17.98
C GLN A 73 0.52 -2.10 19.11
N LEU A 74 -0.77 -1.89 18.79
CA LEU A 74 -1.79 -1.55 19.78
C LEU A 74 -1.91 -2.64 20.84
N ILE A 75 -2.09 -3.89 20.42
CA ILE A 75 -2.20 -5.03 21.36
C ILE A 75 -0.95 -5.12 22.24
N SER A 76 0.23 -4.91 21.66
CA SER A 76 1.48 -4.87 22.43
C SER A 76 1.56 -3.76 23.47
N ASN A 77 0.75 -2.70 23.40
CA ASN A 77 0.72 -1.67 24.44
C ASN A 77 -0.18 -2.05 25.62
N TYR A 78 -1.07 -3.03 25.47
CA TYR A 78 -2.03 -3.46 26.50
C TYR A 78 -1.70 -4.80 27.16
N ILE A 79 -0.73 -5.56 26.61
CA ILE A 79 -0.21 -6.82 27.15
C ILE A 79 1.16 -6.58 27.80
#